data_AF-A0A3C0EAE2-F1
#
_entry.id   AF-A0A3C0EAE2-F1
#
_cell.length_a   1.000
_cell.length_b   1.000
_cell.length_c   1.000
_cell.angle_alpha   90.00
_cell.angle_beta   90.00
_cell.angle_gamma   90.00
#
_symmetry.space_group_name_H-M   'P 1'
#
loop_
_entity.id
_entity.type
_entity.pdbx_description
1 polymer ?
#
loop_
_entity_poly.entity_id
_entity_poly.type
_entity_poly.pdbx_seq_one_letter_code
_entity_poly.pdbx_strand_id
1 'polypeptide(L)'
;YLAGWFSDRIGRKPVILAGAAGATISTIAILWAGSVTEVLVIATFIGFSVGTLLSSNWALANEMGTAGKEALHMGVVNLATIAGAASAKLLGPGVDLLNRASPASGYSALLIGCAIFFVLGGILLLPVKTNLDQA
;
A
#
# COMPACT_ATOMS: atom_id res chain seq x y z
N TYR A 1 -16.69 19.03 -2.67
CA TYR A 1 -17.71 18.44 -1.76
C TYR A 1 -18.23 17.06 -2.19
N LEU A 2 -17.83 16.47 -3.33
CA LEU A 2 -18.21 15.09 -3.70
C LEU A 2 -17.34 14.00 -3.05
N ALA A 3 -16.05 14.29 -2.83
CA ALA A 3 -15.11 13.32 -2.24
C ALA A 3 -15.39 13.04 -0.75
N GLY A 4 -15.83 14.04 0.02
CA GLY A 4 -16.24 13.86 1.42
C GLY A 4 -17.47 12.96 1.56
N TRP A 5 -18.47 13.16 0.70
CA TRP A 5 -19.70 12.35 0.71
C TRP A 5 -19.47 10.88 0.34
N PHE A 6 -18.59 10.60 -0.63
CA PHE A 6 -18.21 9.23 -0.98
C PHE A 6 -17.37 8.57 0.13
N SER A 7 -16.51 9.33 0.82
CA SER A 7 -15.70 8.84 1.94
C SER A 7 -16.55 8.49 3.17
N ASP A 8 -17.64 9.22 3.41
CA ASP A 8 -18.52 8.99 4.57
C ASP A 8 -19.47 7.79 4.38
N ARG A 9 -19.76 7.38 3.14
CA ARG A 9 -20.74 6.31 2.85
C ARG A 9 -20.17 4.92 2.61
N ILE A 10 -18.93 4.83 2.12
CA ILE A 10 -18.32 3.54 1.74
C ILE A 10 -17.50 2.95 2.89
N GLY A 11 -17.01 3.78 3.80
CA GLY A 11 -16.09 3.36 4.86
C GLY A 11 -14.65 3.25 4.38
N ARG A 12 -13.71 3.54 5.28
CA ARG A 12 -12.28 3.62 4.95
C ARG A 12 -11.68 2.26 4.61
N LYS A 13 -12.15 1.19 5.26
CA LYS A 13 -11.67 -0.18 5.06
C LYS A 13 -11.81 -0.67 3.60
N PRO A 14 -12.98 -0.65 2.94
CA PRO A 14 -13.09 -1.07 1.54
C PRO A 14 -12.30 -0.17 0.58
N VAL A 15 -12.12 1.12 0.87
CA VAL A 15 -11.27 2.00 0.05
C VAL A 15 -9.80 1.59 0.15
N ILE A 16 -9.31 1.24 1.34
CA ILE A 16 -7.94 0.73 1.53
C ILE A 16 -7.77 -0.60 0.78
N LEU A 17 -8.75 -1.52 0.88
CA LEU A 17 -8.71 -2.81 0.17
C LEU A 17 -8.72 -2.63 -1.35
N ALA A 18 -9.55 -1.72 -1.88
CA ALA A 18 -9.58 -1.40 -3.30
C ALA A 18 -8.25 -0.78 -3.77
N GLY A 19 -7.67 0.12 -2.98
CA GLY A 19 -6.35 0.68 -3.23
C GLY A 19 -5.24 -0.37 -3.22
N ALA A 20 -5.26 -1.31 -2.26
CA ALA A 20 -4.31 -2.41 -2.18
C ALA A 20 -4.43 -3.37 -3.38
N ALA A 21 -5.65 -3.70 -3.80
CA ALA A 21 -5.91 -4.52 -4.98
C ALA A 21 -5.44 -3.81 -6.26
N GLY A 22 -5.77 -2.52 -6.43
CA GLY A 22 -5.31 -1.71 -7.56
C GLY A 22 -3.79 -1.61 -7.63
N ALA A 23 -3.13 -1.40 -6.49
CA ALA A 23 -1.67 -1.35 -6.39
C ALA A 23 -1.03 -2.70 -6.72
N THR A 24 -1.62 -3.81 -6.26
CA THR A 24 -1.17 -5.16 -6.58
C THR A 24 -1.25 -5.42 -8.09
N ILE A 25 -2.41 -5.18 -8.70
CA ILE A 25 -2.65 -5.45 -10.12
C ILE A 25 -1.72 -4.60 -10.98
N SER A 26 -1.61 -3.30 -10.69
CA SER A 26 -0.77 -2.37 -11.47
C SER A 26 0.73 -2.65 -11.29
N THR A 27 1.17 -3.02 -10.09
CA THR A 27 2.58 -3.41 -9.84
C THR A 27 2.94 -4.71 -10.55
N ILE A 28 2.01 -5.67 -10.66
CA ILE A 28 2.22 -6.88 -11.44
C ILE A 28 2.20 -6.55 -12.95
N ALA A 29 1.26 -5.71 -13.39
CA ALA A 29 1.12 -5.31 -14.80
C ALA A 29 2.39 -4.70 -15.40
N ILE A 30 3.17 -3.96 -14.59
CA ILE A 30 4.41 -3.32 -15.06
C ILE A 30 5.48 -4.33 -15.51
N LEU A 31 5.39 -5.59 -15.10
CA LEU A 31 6.33 -6.65 -15.49
C LEU A 31 6.26 -6.99 -16.98
N TRP A 32 5.14 -6.68 -17.64
CA TRP A 32 4.95 -6.90 -19.08
C TRP A 32 5.06 -5.61 -19.90
N ALA A 33 5.45 -4.49 -19.29
CA ALA A 33 5.60 -3.23 -20.00
C ALA A 33 6.80 -3.30 -20.97
N GLY A 34 6.53 -3.12 -22.27
CA GLY A 34 7.53 -3.14 -23.33
C GLY A 34 8.00 -1.76 -23.78
N SER A 35 7.31 -0.70 -23.38
CA SER A 35 7.59 0.68 -23.80
C SER A 35 7.59 1.66 -22.63
N VAL A 36 8.33 2.77 -22.77
CA VAL A 36 8.36 3.85 -21.76
C VAL A 36 6.96 4.42 -21.50
N THR A 37 6.14 4.55 -22.55
CA THR A 37 4.77 5.03 -22.43
C THR A 37 3.91 4.09 -21.58
N GLU A 38 4.01 2.77 -21.81
CA GLU A 38 3.30 1.78 -20.97
C GLU A 38 3.74 1.87 -19.51
N VAL A 39 5.04 1.98 -19.25
CA VAL A 39 5.57 2.15 -17.89
C VAL A 39 4.98 3.39 -17.21
N LEU A 40 4.93 4.53 -17.91
CA LEU A 40 4.38 5.77 -17.35
C LEU A 40 2.88 5.69 -17.06
N VAL A 41 2.12 5.06 -17.96
CA VAL A 41 0.69 4.83 -17.77
C VAL A 41 0.47 3.94 -16.54
N ILE A 42 1.16 2.79 -16.46
CA ILE A 42 1.03 1.86 -15.34
C ILE A 42 1.49 2.51 -14.03
N ALA A 43 2.60 3.26 -14.04
CA ALA A 43 3.10 3.98 -12.87
C ALA A 43 2.09 5.03 -12.35
N THR A 44 1.33 5.65 -13.24
CA THR A 44 0.23 6.56 -12.85
C THR A 44 -0.87 5.81 -12.10
N PHE A 45 -1.25 4.61 -12.57
CA PHE A 45 -2.21 3.75 -11.85
C PHE A 45 -1.68 3.27 -10.50
N ILE A 46 -0.39 2.93 -10.41
CA ILE A 46 0.27 2.59 -9.14
C ILE A 46 0.16 3.79 -8.19
N GLY A 47 0.56 4.98 -8.64
CA GLY A 47 0.51 6.21 -7.84
C GLY A 47 -0.89 6.54 -7.34
N PHE A 48 -1.90 6.42 -8.20
CA PHE A 48 -3.31 6.62 -7.82
C PHE A 48 -3.77 5.62 -6.75
N SER A 49 -3.44 4.34 -6.94
CA SER A 49 -3.85 3.26 -6.03
C SER A 49 -3.18 3.39 -4.66
N VAL A 50 -1.85 3.63 -4.65
CA VAL A 50 -1.08 3.85 -3.42
C VAL A 50 -1.50 5.13 -2.71
N GLY A 51 -1.74 6.22 -3.46
CA GLY A 51 -2.21 7.47 -2.89
C GLY A 51 -3.59 7.34 -2.22
N THR A 52 -4.50 6.57 -2.83
CA THR A 52 -5.82 6.26 -2.26
C THR A 52 -5.66 5.41 -0.99
N LEU A 53 -4.89 4.33 -1.05
CA LEU A 53 -4.59 3.46 0.09
C LEU A 53 -4.01 4.25 1.26
N LEU A 54 -3.00 5.08 1.02
CA LEU A 54 -2.28 5.79 2.07
C LEU A 54 -3.18 6.82 2.74
N SER A 55 -3.91 7.61 1.94
CA SER A 55 -4.86 8.62 2.44
C SER A 55 -5.92 8.00 3.35
N SER A 56 -6.54 6.90 2.90
CA SER A 56 -7.57 6.22 3.68
C SER A 56 -7.00 5.49 4.91
N ASN A 57 -5.79 4.94 4.82
CA ASN A 57 -5.11 4.29 5.94
C ASN A 57 -4.79 5.27 7.07
N TRP A 58 -4.28 6.47 6.75
CA TRP A 58 -4.05 7.51 7.74
C TRP A 58 -5.34 7.97 8.40
N ALA A 59 -6.41 8.14 7.63
CA ALA A 59 -7.71 8.50 8.18
C ALA A 59 -8.24 7.42 9.13
N LEU A 60 -8.12 6.14 8.76
CA LEU A 60 -8.58 5.02 9.59
C LEU A 60 -7.75 4.90 10.89
N ALA A 61 -6.43 5.08 10.80
CA ALA A 61 -5.55 5.08 11.97
C ALA A 61 -5.93 6.17 12.98
N ASN A 62 -6.26 7.36 12.50
CA ASN A 62 -6.68 8.47 13.36
C ASN A 62 -8.03 8.19 14.05
N GLU A 63 -8.99 7.58 13.34
CA GLU A 63 -10.29 7.20 13.92
C GLU A 63 -10.20 6.09 14.97
N MET A 64 -9.24 5.17 14.83
CA MET A 64 -8.99 4.11 15.82
C MET A 64 -8.19 4.61 17.03
N GLY A 65 -7.71 5.87 17.01
CA GLY A 65 -7.05 6.49 18.15
C GLY A 65 -7.96 6.49 19.39
N THR A 66 -7.47 5.96 20.51
CA THR A 66 -8.24 6.00 21.76
C THR A 66 -8.14 7.40 22.37
N ALA A 67 -9.28 7.93 22.82
CA ALA A 67 -9.36 9.22 23.48
C ALA A 67 -8.31 9.35 24.62
N GLY A 68 -7.43 10.34 24.54
CA GLY A 68 -6.35 10.59 25.49
C GLY A 68 -5.05 9.79 25.27
N LYS A 69 -4.96 8.95 24.23
CA LYS A 69 -3.74 8.23 23.82
C LYS A 69 -3.47 8.31 22.31
N GLU A 70 -4.09 9.26 21.62
CA GLU A 70 -4.03 9.43 20.17
C GLU A 70 -2.58 9.62 19.71
N ALA A 71 -1.82 10.46 20.41
CA ALA A 71 -0.41 10.71 20.09
C ALA A 71 0.45 9.44 20.21
N LEU A 72 0.17 8.56 21.18
CA LEU A 72 0.88 7.30 21.35
C LEU A 72 0.55 6.32 20.20
N HIS A 73 -0.75 6.16 19.88
CA HIS A 73 -1.17 5.27 18.81
C HIS A 73 -0.67 5.74 17.44
N MET A 74 -0.76 7.04 17.15
CA MET A 74 -0.19 7.62 15.93
C MET A 74 1.34 7.53 15.91
N GLY A 75 2.00 7.62 17.07
CA GLY A 75 3.43 7.35 17.22
C GLY A 75 3.81 5.93 16.81
N VAL A 76 3.03 4.92 17.21
CA VAL A 76 3.23 3.51 16.79
C VAL A 76 3.03 3.35 15.28
N VAL A 77 2.00 3.98 14.71
CA VAL A 77 1.76 3.96 13.25
C VAL A 77 2.93 4.57 12.47
N ASN A 78 3.46 5.69 12.95
CA ASN A 78 4.61 6.33 12.31
C ASN A 78 5.88 5.47 12.44
N LEU A 79 6.11 4.89 13.63
CA LEU A 79 7.22 3.96 13.85
C LEU A 79 7.14 2.76 12.89
N ALA A 80 5.96 2.15 12.74
CA ALA A 80 5.73 1.05 11.81
C ALA A 80 6.00 1.46 10.36
N THR A 81 5.59 2.68 9.98
CA THR A 81 5.82 3.23 8.62
C THR A 81 7.31 3.41 8.34
N ILE A 82 8.04 4.03 9.27
CA ILE A 82 9.49 4.23 9.15
C ILE A 82 10.23 2.90 9.16
N ALA A 83 9.85 1.97 10.03
CA ALA A 83 10.42 0.63 10.09
C ALA A 83 10.26 -0.11 8.75
N GLY A 84 9.05 -0.09 8.17
CA GLY A 84 8.81 -0.68 6.85
C GLY A 84 9.67 -0.05 5.75
N ALA A 85 9.75 1.28 5.72
CA ALA A 85 10.59 2.00 4.74
C ALA A 85 12.10 1.69 4.91
N ALA A 86 12.57 1.57 6.15
CA ALA A 86 13.95 1.19 6.44
C ALA A 86 14.23 -0.27 6.04
N SER A 87 13.34 -1.20 6.36
CA SER A 87 13.46 -2.61 5.97
C SER A 87 13.47 -2.78 4.45
N ALA A 88 12.66 -2.02 3.71
CA ALA A 88 12.67 -2.06 2.25
C ALA A 88 14.03 -1.69 1.65
N LYS A 89 14.76 -0.74 2.26
CA LYS A 89 16.11 -0.36 1.81
C LYS A 89 17.14 -1.47 2.02
N LEU A 90 16.97 -2.32 3.03
CA LEU A 90 17.86 -3.46 3.29
C LEU A 90 17.72 -4.57 2.24
N LEU A 91 16.66 -4.58 1.43
CA LEU A 91 16.47 -5.56 0.37
C LEU A 91 17.35 -5.31 -0.86
N GLY A 92 17.99 -4.13 -0.98
CA GLY A 92 18.85 -3.75 -2.11
C GLY A 92 19.94 -4.77 -2.46
N PRO A 93 20.78 -5.21 -1.51
CA PRO A 93 21.78 -6.25 -1.78
C PRO A 93 21.20 -7.58 -2.28
N GLY A 94 19.98 -7.93 -1.85
CA GLY A 94 19.28 -9.13 -2.35
C GLY A 94 18.82 -8.97 -3.79
N VAL A 95 18.31 -7.80 -4.16
CA VAL A 95 17.98 -7.43 -5.54
C VAL A 95 19.23 -7.46 -6.42
N ASP A 96 20.35 -6.92 -5.94
CA ASP A 96 21.62 -6.91 -6.66
C ASP A 96 22.17 -8.32 -6.90
N LEU A 97 22.07 -9.20 -5.89
CA LEU A 97 22.50 -10.59 -6.02
C LEU A 97 21.69 -11.33 -7.10
N LEU A 98 20.37 -11.11 -7.14
CA LEU A 98 19.51 -11.74 -8.13
C LEU A 98 19.79 -11.19 -9.55
N ASN A 99 20.00 -9.88 -9.66
CA ASN A 99 20.40 -9.23 -10.92
C ASN A 99 21.74 -9.75 -11.47
N ARG A 100 22.66 -10.21 -10.61
CA ARG A 100 23.91 -10.87 -11.05
C ARG A 100 23.67 -12.26 -11.65
N ALA A 101 22.64 -12.97 -11.21
CA ALA A 101 22.30 -14.30 -11.72
C ALA A 101 21.59 -14.24 -13.08
N SER A 102 20.67 -13.29 -13.25
CA SER A 102 20.02 -13.00 -14.54
C SER A 102 19.70 -11.52 -14.66
N PRO A 103 19.96 -10.89 -15.82
CA PRO A 103 19.54 -9.52 -16.08
C PRO A 103 18.05 -9.34 -15.75
N ALA A 104 17.72 -8.20 -15.13
CA ALA A 104 16.38 -7.78 -14.73
C ALA A 104 15.65 -8.61 -13.65
N SER A 105 16.14 -9.81 -13.30
CA SER A 105 15.46 -10.70 -12.36
C SER A 105 15.30 -10.13 -10.95
N GLY A 106 16.26 -9.32 -10.49
CA GLY A 106 16.17 -8.60 -9.21
C GLY A 106 15.04 -7.58 -9.19
N TYR A 107 14.84 -6.84 -10.29
CA TYR A 107 13.74 -5.89 -10.40
C TYR A 107 12.39 -6.60 -10.45
N SER A 108 12.28 -7.71 -11.17
CA SER A 108 11.07 -8.54 -11.18
C SER A 108 10.75 -9.06 -9.77
N ALA A 109 11.74 -9.58 -9.04
CA ALA A 109 11.54 -10.06 -7.67
C ALA A 109 11.13 -8.93 -6.71
N LEU A 110 11.70 -7.73 -6.87
CA LEU A 110 11.30 -6.55 -6.08
C LEU A 110 9.82 -6.20 -6.31
N LEU A 111 9.39 -6.14 -7.57
CA LEU A 111 8.01 -5.81 -7.95
C LEU A 111 7.02 -6.88 -7.49
N ILE A 112 7.37 -8.16 -7.65
CA ILE A 112 6.57 -9.29 -7.15
C ILE A 112 6.49 -9.24 -5.62
N GLY A 113 7.60 -8.98 -4.93
CA GLY A 113 7.62 -8.82 -3.48
C GLY A 113 6.73 -7.66 -3.02
N CYS A 114 6.76 -6.53 -3.72
CA CYS A 114 5.90 -5.39 -3.45
C CYS A 114 4.41 -5.74 -3.61
N ALA A 115 4.05 -6.45 -4.69
CA ALA A 115 2.70 -6.96 -4.90
C ALA A 115 2.25 -7.91 -3.77
N ILE A 116 3.12 -8.82 -3.31
CA ILE A 116 2.85 -9.71 -2.18
C ILE A 116 2.59 -8.90 -0.91
N PHE A 117 3.38 -7.86 -0.63
CA PHE A 117 3.16 -7.01 0.56
C PHE A 117 1.84 -6.22 0.50
N PHE A 118 1.41 -5.76 -0.68
CA PHE A 118 0.09 -5.14 -0.83
C PHE A 118 -1.04 -6.14 -0.52
N VAL A 119 -0.94 -7.38 -1.00
CA VAL A 119 -1.90 -8.44 -0.71
C VAL A 119 -1.91 -8.76 0.78
N LEU A 120 -0.74 -8.98 1.39
CA LEU A 120 -0.62 -9.26 2.82
C LEU A 120 -1.18 -8.11 3.67
N GLY A 121 -0.88 -6.86 3.32
CA GLY A 121 -1.42 -5.68 3.99
C GLY A 121 -2.95 -5.63 3.91
N GLY A 122 -3.52 -5.93 2.74
CA GLY A 122 -4.96 -6.06 2.57
C GLY A 122 -5.58 -7.16 3.42
N ILE A 123 -4.96 -8.36 3.45
CA ILE A 123 -5.41 -9.49 4.27
C ILE A 123 -5.37 -9.15 5.77
N LEU A 124 -4.28 -8.54 6.24
CA LEU A 124 -4.11 -8.13 7.64
C LEU A 124 -5.11 -7.06 8.07
N LEU A 125 -5.68 -6.31 7.12
CA LEU A 125 -6.72 -5.31 7.39
C LEU A 125 -8.12 -5.94 7.54
N LEU A 126 -8.38 -7.12 6.96
CA LEU A 126 -9.68 -7.79 7.04
C LEU A 126 -10.23 -7.98 8.47
N PRO A 127 -9.44 -8.38 9.48
CA PRO A 127 -9.95 -8.55 10.85
C PRO A 127 -10.19 -7.22 11.59
N VAL A 128 -9.73 -6.08 11.07
CA VAL A 128 -9.92 -4.77 11.71
C VAL A 128 -11.40 -4.41 11.66
N LYS A 129 -12.02 -4.26 12.84
CA LYS A 129 -13.40 -3.80 13.00
C LYS A 129 -13.43 -2.28 12.88
N THR A 130 -14.36 -1.75 12.10
CA THR A 130 -14.56 -0.30 11.94
C THR A 130 -15.92 0.11 12.50
N ASN A 131 -16.10 1.39 12.83
CA ASN A 131 -17.36 1.88 13.45
C ASN A 131 -18.62 1.63 12.58
N LEU A 132 -18.46 1.41 11.27
CA LEU A 132 -19.55 1.00 10.36
C LEU A 132 -20.01 -0.45 10.57
N ASP A 133 -19.18 -1.32 11.16
CA ASP A 133 -19.56 -2.69 11.53
C ASP A 133 -20.39 -2.73 12.83
N GLN A 134 -20.58 -1.57 13.50
CA GLN A 134 -21.32 -1.42 14.76
C GLN A 134 -22.66 -0.69 14.62
N ALA A 135 -23.06 -0.32 13.40
CA ALA A 135 -24.34 0.32 13.07
C ALA A 135 -25.27 -0.69 12.37
#